data_AF-A0A6P8SRA4-F1
#
_entry.id   AF-A0A6P8SRA4-F1
#
_cell.length_a   1.000
_cell.length_b   1.000
_cell.length_c   1.000
_cell.angle_alpha   90.00
_cell.angle_beta   90.00
_cell.angle_gamma   90.00
#
_symmetry.space_group_name_H-M   'P 1'
#
loop_
_entity.id
_entity.type
_entity.pdbx_description
1 polymer ?
#
loop_
_entity_poly.entity_id
_entity_poly.type
_entity_poly.pdbx_seq_one_letter_code
_entity_poly.pdbx_strand_id
1 'polypeptide(L)'
;MFAVLGTQVQTREQETPPDFFYFSDFERHNAEVAAFHLDKILDFRRVPPVAGRLVNMTKEIRDVTRDKKLWRTFFISPANNVCFYGECSYYCSTEHALCGKPDQIEGSLAAFLPDLALAKRKTWRNPWRRSYHKRKKAEWEVDPDYCEEVKQTPPYDSGTRLLDIMDMTVFDFLMGNMDRHHYETFEKFGNETFIIHLDNGRGFGKHSHDEVSILVPLTQCCRIRKSTHLRLQLLAKEEFKLSLLMSESLVRDRLSPVLIQQHLQAMDRRVRQVLNVLSDCVEKEGYSYVVEDDLQGPAPPPRQR
;
A
#
# COMPACT_ATOMS: atom_id res chain seq x y z
N MET A 1 -19.32 0.38 -13.98
CA MET A 1 -18.33 0.09 -12.93
C MET A 1 -18.09 1.39 -12.20
N PHE A 2 -18.47 1.46 -10.92
CA PHE A 2 -18.16 2.62 -10.09
C PHE A 2 -16.70 2.49 -9.65
N ALA A 3 -15.96 3.60 -9.65
CA ALA A 3 -14.56 3.62 -9.23
C ALA A 3 -14.26 4.89 -8.42
N VAL A 4 -13.27 4.80 -7.53
CA VAL A 4 -12.67 5.95 -6.85
C VAL A 4 -11.58 6.53 -7.77
N LEU A 5 -11.61 7.86 -7.98
CA LEU A 5 -10.62 8.56 -8.79
C LEU A 5 -9.56 9.20 -7.88
N GLY A 6 -8.32 8.72 -7.96
CA GLY A 6 -7.14 9.44 -7.45
C GLY A 6 -6.45 10.17 -8.60
N THR A 7 -6.11 11.45 -8.45
CA THR A 7 -5.58 12.28 -9.53
C THR A 7 -4.08 12.52 -9.42
N GLN A 8 -3.44 12.91 -10.52
CA GLN A 8 -2.03 13.27 -10.53
C GLN A 8 -1.75 14.59 -9.78
N VAL A 9 -1.06 14.48 -8.65
CA VAL A 9 -0.54 15.64 -7.88
C VAL A 9 0.94 15.93 -8.20
N GLN A 10 1.72 14.89 -8.51
CA GLN A 10 3.15 14.98 -8.76
C GLN A 10 3.55 14.24 -10.06
N THR A 11 4.67 14.64 -10.67
CA THR A 11 5.21 13.96 -11.85
C THR A 11 5.87 12.63 -11.46
N ARG A 12 6.14 11.76 -12.44
CA ARG A 12 6.71 10.43 -12.18
C ARG A 12 8.17 10.49 -11.69
N GLU A 13 8.87 11.58 -11.99
CA GLU A 13 10.28 11.82 -11.67
C GLU A 13 10.47 12.52 -10.32
N GLN A 14 9.41 13.05 -9.73
CA GLN A 14 9.48 13.76 -8.46
C GLN A 14 9.54 12.78 -7.29
N GLU A 15 10.57 12.91 -6.46
CA GLU A 15 10.60 12.27 -5.14
C GLU A 15 9.97 13.17 -4.07
N THR A 16 9.36 12.56 -3.06
CA THR A 16 8.94 13.25 -1.83
C THR A 16 10.17 13.94 -1.22
N PRO A 17 10.11 15.25 -0.90
CA PRO A 17 11.22 15.94 -0.24
C PRO A 17 11.64 15.26 1.07
N PRO A 18 12.93 15.24 1.43
CA PRO A 18 13.40 14.59 2.67
C PRO A 18 12.84 15.25 3.95
N ASP A 19 12.47 16.53 3.88
CA ASP A 19 11.92 17.27 5.02
C ASP A 19 10.44 16.99 5.29
N PHE A 20 9.77 16.24 4.40
CA PHE A 20 8.35 15.92 4.55
C PHE A 20 8.16 14.74 5.50
N PHE A 21 7.29 14.93 6.49
CA PHE A 21 6.77 13.80 7.26
C PHE A 21 5.80 12.97 6.41
N TYR A 22 5.66 11.68 6.73
CA TYR A 22 4.71 10.77 6.10
C TYR A 22 3.25 11.27 6.08
N PHE A 23 2.84 12.08 7.07
CA PHE A 23 1.51 12.67 7.13
C PHE A 23 1.32 13.94 6.28
N SER A 24 2.40 14.45 5.70
CA SER A 24 2.43 15.60 4.78
C SER A 24 2.72 15.19 3.35
N ASP A 25 2.96 13.89 3.09
CA ASP A 25 3.21 13.41 1.74
C ASP A 25 1.93 13.45 0.90
N PHE A 26 2.10 13.74 -0.39
CA PHE A 26 1.01 13.73 -1.36
C PHE A 26 0.69 12.31 -1.76
N GLU A 27 -0.60 12.05 -1.99
CA GLU A 27 -1.00 10.81 -2.64
C GLU A 27 -0.68 10.84 -4.13
N ARG A 28 -0.35 9.66 -4.66
CA ARG A 28 0.06 9.42 -6.04
C ARG A 28 -0.87 8.39 -6.63
N HIS A 29 -1.62 8.79 -7.65
CA HIS A 29 -2.48 7.86 -8.37
C HIS A 29 -1.71 6.66 -8.96
N ASN A 30 -0.46 6.87 -9.44
CA ASN A 30 0.37 5.80 -9.98
C ASN A 30 0.84 4.83 -8.89
N ALA A 31 0.90 5.23 -7.62
CA ALA A 31 1.18 4.32 -6.52
C ALA A 31 0.04 3.33 -6.29
N GLU A 32 -1.22 3.75 -6.40
CA GLU A 32 -2.38 2.85 -6.31
C GLU A 32 -2.38 1.80 -7.42
N VAL A 33 -2.10 2.23 -8.66
CA VAL A 33 -1.97 1.30 -9.80
C VAL A 33 -0.82 0.33 -9.57
N ALA A 34 0.37 0.84 -9.21
CA ALA A 34 1.54 0.00 -8.97
C ALA A 34 1.35 -0.97 -7.80
N ALA A 35 0.68 -0.55 -6.73
CA ALA A 35 0.37 -1.37 -5.56
C ALA A 35 -0.50 -2.58 -5.94
N PHE A 36 -1.53 -2.39 -6.77
CA PHE A 36 -2.35 -3.50 -7.27
C PHE A 36 -1.53 -4.54 -8.05
N HIS A 37 -0.63 -4.08 -8.93
CA HIS A 37 0.22 -4.99 -9.69
C HIS A 37 1.26 -5.71 -8.81
N LEU A 38 1.84 -5.01 -7.84
CA LEU A 38 2.77 -5.57 -6.87
C LEU A 38 2.11 -6.64 -6.00
N ASP A 39 0.93 -6.34 -5.46
CA ASP A 39 0.14 -7.27 -4.64
C ASP A 39 -0.20 -8.56 -5.40
N LYS A 40 -0.53 -8.43 -6.70
CA LYS A 40 -0.71 -9.57 -7.60
C LYS A 40 0.58 -10.36 -7.84
N ILE A 41 1.73 -9.70 -7.99
CA ILE A 41 3.02 -10.37 -8.21
C ILE A 41 3.52 -11.05 -6.93
N LEU A 42 3.22 -10.50 -5.75
CA LEU A 42 3.49 -11.15 -4.47
C LEU A 42 2.50 -12.29 -4.16
N ASP A 43 1.48 -12.47 -5.00
CA ASP A 43 0.40 -13.44 -4.87
C ASP A 43 -0.50 -13.23 -3.63
N PHE A 44 -0.51 -12.01 -3.08
CA PHE A 44 -1.37 -11.66 -1.95
C PHE A 44 -2.85 -11.55 -2.38
N ARG A 45 -3.12 -10.84 -3.48
CA ARG A 45 -4.45 -10.64 -4.08
C ARG A 45 -5.45 -9.95 -3.13
N ARG A 46 -4.98 -8.94 -2.41
CA ARG A 46 -5.73 -8.21 -1.37
C ARG A 46 -5.96 -6.73 -1.70
N VAL A 47 -5.37 -6.21 -2.79
CA VAL A 47 -5.68 -4.87 -3.32
C VAL A 47 -6.85 -4.98 -4.31
N PRO A 48 -7.92 -4.14 -4.19
CA PRO A 48 -8.97 -4.08 -5.20
C PRO A 48 -8.40 -3.73 -6.59
N PRO A 49 -9.00 -4.17 -7.70
CA PRO A 49 -8.50 -3.83 -9.03
C PRO A 49 -8.39 -2.32 -9.25
N VAL A 50 -7.21 -1.85 -9.66
CA VAL A 50 -6.94 -0.44 -10.00
C VAL A 50 -6.38 -0.35 -11.40
N ALA A 51 -6.84 0.61 -12.19
CA ALA A 51 -6.29 0.91 -13.52
C ALA A 51 -6.09 2.42 -13.71
N GLY A 52 -5.04 2.79 -14.44
CA GLY A 52 -4.80 4.16 -14.85
C GLY A 52 -5.72 4.61 -15.99
N ARG A 53 -6.12 5.89 -15.98
CA ARG A 53 -6.95 6.50 -17.02
C ARG A 53 -6.64 7.98 -17.19
N LEU A 54 -6.61 8.42 -18.44
CA LEU A 54 -6.75 9.83 -18.83
C LEU A 54 -8.23 10.23 -18.82
N VAL A 55 -8.57 11.25 -18.07
CA VAL A 55 -9.93 11.74 -17.89
C VAL A 55 -10.04 13.16 -18.45
N ASN A 56 -11.02 13.40 -19.31
CA ASN A 56 -11.36 14.75 -19.75
C ASN A 56 -12.11 15.47 -18.61
N MET A 57 -11.44 16.42 -17.97
CA MET A 57 -11.92 17.13 -16.78
C MET A 57 -13.22 17.89 -17.04
N THR A 58 -13.38 18.40 -18.26
CA THR A 58 -14.58 19.12 -18.67
C THR A 58 -15.77 18.16 -18.82
N LYS A 59 -15.67 17.22 -19.76
CA LYS A 59 -16.78 16.35 -20.18
C LYS A 59 -17.09 15.24 -19.20
N GLU A 60 -16.09 14.73 -18.48
CA GLU A 60 -16.21 13.52 -17.65
C GLU A 60 -16.24 13.82 -16.15
N ILE A 61 -15.95 15.06 -15.73
CA ILE A 61 -16.03 15.46 -14.32
C ILE A 61 -16.96 16.66 -14.16
N ARG A 62 -16.59 17.82 -14.71
CA ARG A 62 -17.30 19.09 -14.49
C ARG A 62 -18.74 19.07 -15.03
N ASP A 63 -18.93 18.62 -16.26
CA ASP A 63 -20.22 18.73 -16.94
C ASP A 63 -21.20 17.62 -16.51
N VAL A 64 -20.72 16.56 -15.84
CA VAL A 64 -21.54 15.42 -15.38
C VAL A 64 -21.75 15.39 -13.86
N THR A 65 -20.99 16.16 -13.08
CA THR A 65 -21.17 16.19 -11.62
C THR A 65 -22.49 16.85 -11.25
N ARG A 66 -23.22 16.21 -10.33
CA ARG A 66 -24.39 16.81 -9.67
C ARG A 66 -24.02 17.47 -8.34
N ASP A 67 -22.79 17.28 -7.88
CA ASP A 67 -22.29 17.90 -6.65
C ASP A 67 -21.87 19.35 -6.93
N LYS A 68 -22.71 20.27 -6.43
CA LYS A 68 -22.47 21.72 -6.53
C LYS A 68 -21.21 22.17 -5.81
N LYS A 69 -20.77 21.46 -4.77
CA LYS A 69 -19.53 21.79 -4.05
C LYS A 69 -18.33 21.56 -4.95
N LEU A 70 -18.21 20.36 -5.51
CA LEU A 70 -17.16 20.03 -6.47
C LEU A 70 -17.19 20.95 -7.70
N TRP A 71 -18.37 21.15 -8.29
CA TRP A 71 -18.52 21.97 -9.50
C TRP A 71 -18.00 23.40 -9.31
N ARG A 72 -18.24 24.02 -8.14
CA ARG A 72 -17.79 25.39 -7.81
C ARG A 72 -16.28 25.53 -7.69
N THR A 73 -15.55 24.43 -7.54
CA THR A 73 -14.08 24.46 -7.41
C THR A 73 -13.35 24.51 -8.76
N PHE A 74 -14.08 24.38 -9.88
CA PHE A 74 -13.49 24.46 -11.21
C PHE A 74 -13.19 25.92 -11.60
N PHE A 75 -12.02 26.15 -12.20
CA PHE A 75 -11.62 27.45 -12.73
C PHE A 75 -10.65 27.29 -13.92
N ILE A 76 -10.38 28.39 -14.62
CA ILE A 76 -9.36 28.46 -15.68
C ILE A 76 -8.13 29.16 -15.13
N SER A 77 -6.97 28.53 -15.23
CA SER A 77 -5.71 29.12 -14.78
C SER A 77 -5.24 30.25 -15.71
N PRO A 78 -4.29 31.11 -15.28
CA PRO A 78 -3.67 32.11 -16.16
C PRO A 78 -3.00 31.52 -17.41
N ALA A 79 -2.65 30.23 -17.38
CA ALA A 79 -2.10 29.49 -18.53
C ALA A 79 -3.20 28.91 -19.44
N ASN A 80 -4.47 29.28 -19.24
CA ASN A 80 -5.63 28.82 -19.99
C ASN A 80 -5.91 27.30 -19.89
N ASN A 81 -5.51 26.68 -18.78
CA ASN A 81 -5.81 25.27 -18.48
C ASN A 81 -7.03 25.16 -17.56
N VAL A 82 -7.79 24.06 -17.70
CA VAL A 82 -8.88 23.71 -16.78
C VAL A 82 -8.29 23.15 -15.49
N CYS A 83 -8.72 23.69 -14.35
CA CYS A 83 -8.27 23.27 -13.03
C CYS A 83 -9.45 23.03 -12.09
N PHE A 84 -9.27 22.18 -11.08
CA PHE A 84 -10.16 22.06 -9.93
C PHE A 84 -9.38 21.60 -8.69
N TYR A 85 -9.92 21.84 -7.49
CA TYR A 85 -9.27 21.44 -6.24
C TYR A 85 -10.19 20.65 -5.29
N GLY A 86 -11.50 20.56 -5.56
CA GLY A 86 -12.43 19.81 -4.71
C GLY A 86 -12.57 20.37 -3.28
N GLU A 87 -13.11 19.57 -2.36
CA GLU A 87 -13.29 19.96 -0.95
C GLU A 87 -12.77 18.84 -0.05
N CYS A 88 -11.59 19.04 0.55
CA CYS A 88 -10.96 18.10 1.47
C CYS A 88 -10.08 18.84 2.49
N SER A 89 -9.57 18.11 3.50
CA SER A 89 -8.81 18.70 4.60
C SER A 89 -7.35 19.02 4.26
N TYR A 90 -6.76 18.34 3.28
CA TYR A 90 -5.35 18.49 2.92
C TYR A 90 -5.20 18.84 1.44
N TYR A 91 -4.53 19.95 1.15
CA TYR A 91 -4.16 20.33 -0.23
C TYR A 91 -5.34 20.50 -1.21
N CYS A 92 -6.57 20.73 -0.72
CA CYS A 92 -7.72 21.11 -1.54
C CYS A 92 -7.93 22.63 -1.52
N SER A 93 -7.02 23.36 -2.17
CA SER A 93 -7.08 24.83 -2.30
C SER A 93 -6.62 25.27 -3.69
N THR A 94 -6.86 26.54 -4.04
CA THR A 94 -6.45 27.10 -5.35
C THR A 94 -4.95 26.96 -5.61
N GLU A 95 -4.11 27.08 -4.58
CA GLU A 95 -2.65 26.96 -4.71
C GLU A 95 -2.16 25.52 -4.95
N HIS A 96 -2.99 24.51 -4.65
CA HIS A 96 -2.71 23.09 -4.85
C HIS A 96 -3.65 22.45 -5.89
N ALA A 97 -4.28 23.28 -6.73
CA ALA A 97 -5.27 22.81 -7.69
C ALA A 97 -4.66 21.86 -8.73
N LEU A 98 -5.47 20.89 -9.13
CA LEU A 98 -5.16 19.92 -10.15
C LEU A 98 -5.52 20.52 -11.51
N CYS A 99 -4.53 20.70 -12.37
CA CYS A 99 -4.68 21.34 -13.67
C CYS A 99 -4.36 20.39 -14.81
N GLY A 100 -5.22 20.35 -15.82
CA GLY A 100 -4.98 19.60 -17.05
C GLY A 100 -4.08 20.33 -18.04
N LYS A 101 -3.85 19.71 -19.21
CA LYS A 101 -3.11 20.30 -20.34
C LYS A 101 -3.80 20.02 -21.70
N PRO A 102 -4.78 20.85 -22.13
CA PRO A 102 -5.42 21.89 -21.36
C PRO A 102 -6.51 21.37 -20.41
N ASP A 103 -7.16 20.25 -20.72
CA ASP A 103 -8.35 19.76 -19.99
C ASP A 103 -8.35 18.24 -19.72
N GLN A 104 -7.22 17.57 -19.92
CA GLN A 104 -7.04 16.16 -19.56
C GLN A 104 -6.15 16.03 -18.34
N ILE A 105 -6.50 15.08 -17.45
CA ILE A 105 -5.72 14.73 -16.27
C ILE A 105 -5.58 13.21 -16.15
N GLU A 106 -4.42 12.75 -15.70
CA GLU A 106 -4.23 11.35 -15.32
C GLU A 106 -4.83 11.06 -13.94
N GLY A 107 -5.40 9.87 -13.79
CA GLY A 107 -5.79 9.36 -12.50
C GLY A 107 -5.89 7.85 -12.45
N SER A 108 -5.94 7.32 -11.22
CA SER A 108 -6.20 5.92 -10.92
C SER A 108 -7.70 5.73 -10.71
N LEU A 109 -8.24 4.66 -11.28
CA LEU A 109 -9.60 4.21 -11.05
C LEU A 109 -9.57 2.90 -10.28
N ALA A 110 -9.82 2.98 -8.97
CA ALA A 110 -9.93 1.81 -8.11
C ALA A 110 -11.38 1.30 -8.09
N ALA A 111 -11.58 0.01 -8.33
CA ALA A 111 -12.90 -0.62 -8.27
C ALA A 111 -13.48 -0.47 -6.85
N PHE A 112 -14.74 -0.04 -6.76
CA PHE A 112 -15.41 0.01 -5.46
C PHE A 112 -15.50 -1.39 -4.84
N LEU A 113 -15.19 -1.45 -3.55
CA LEU A 113 -15.60 -2.57 -2.72
C LEU A 113 -17.13 -2.62 -2.65
N PRO A 114 -17.74 -3.80 -2.36
CA PRO A 114 -19.17 -3.91 -2.20
C PRO A 114 -19.71 -2.90 -1.19
N ASP A 115 -20.95 -2.46 -1.40
CA ASP A 115 -21.63 -1.52 -0.52
C ASP A 115 -21.62 -2.02 0.93
N LEU A 116 -21.44 -1.11 1.89
CA LEU A 116 -21.36 -1.43 3.32
C LEU A 116 -22.65 -2.06 3.86
N ALA A 117 -23.81 -1.83 3.22
CA ALA A 117 -25.06 -2.50 3.55
C ALA A 117 -25.05 -3.99 3.18
N LEU A 118 -24.26 -4.40 2.17
CA LEU A 118 -24.13 -5.78 1.70
C LEU A 118 -22.93 -6.50 2.34
N ALA A 119 -21.80 -5.80 2.47
CA ALA A 119 -20.57 -6.33 3.04
C ALA A 119 -19.97 -5.31 4.01
N LYS A 120 -20.38 -5.39 5.28
CA LYS A 120 -19.79 -4.58 6.34
C LYS A 120 -18.30 -4.84 6.46
N ARG A 121 -17.56 -3.75 6.63
CA ARG A 121 -16.11 -3.76 6.84
C ARG A 121 -15.82 -3.26 8.24
N LYS A 122 -14.84 -3.88 8.88
CA LYS A 122 -14.32 -3.45 10.18
C LYS A 122 -12.95 -2.81 9.98
N THR A 123 -12.83 -1.56 10.43
CA THR A 123 -11.58 -0.83 10.49
C THR A 123 -10.87 -1.14 11.80
N TRP A 124 -9.60 -1.49 11.70
CA TRP A 124 -8.74 -1.80 12.84
C TRP A 124 -7.58 -0.82 12.90
N ARG A 125 -7.21 -0.42 14.11
CA ARG A 125 -5.99 0.34 14.35
C ARG A 125 -4.80 -0.60 14.23
N ASN A 126 -3.82 -0.25 13.40
CA ASN A 126 -2.57 -1.02 13.29
C ASN A 126 -1.75 -0.85 14.59
N PRO A 127 -1.22 -1.92 15.23
CA PRO A 127 -0.36 -1.80 16.41
C PRO A 127 0.87 -0.92 16.14
N TRP A 128 1.45 -1.04 14.94
CA TRP A 128 2.59 -0.23 14.50
C TRP A 128 2.19 1.11 13.87
N ARG A 129 0.98 1.61 14.18
CA ARG A 129 0.58 2.95 13.77
C ARG A 129 1.60 3.98 14.27
N ARG A 130 2.10 4.82 13.36
CA ARG A 130 2.98 5.95 13.68
C ARG A 130 2.29 6.98 14.58
N SER A 131 3.07 7.89 15.18
CA SER A 131 2.55 8.86 16.13
C SER A 131 1.68 9.97 15.49
N TYR A 132 1.87 10.26 14.19
CA TYR A 132 1.30 11.43 13.50
C TYR A 132 1.66 12.74 14.22
N HIS A 133 2.86 12.80 14.78
CA HIS A 133 3.32 13.93 15.55
C HIS A 133 4.82 14.16 15.34
N LYS A 134 5.22 15.43 15.17
CA LYS A 134 6.59 15.81 14.78
C LYS A 134 7.66 15.47 15.83
N ARG A 135 7.27 15.33 17.10
CA ARG A 135 8.19 15.15 18.25
C ARG A 135 7.95 13.88 19.06
N LYS A 136 6.78 13.26 18.92
CA LYS A 136 6.38 12.13 19.78
C LYS A 136 6.73 10.86 19.02
N LYS A 137 7.49 9.97 19.64
CA LYS A 137 7.70 8.61 19.14
C LYS A 137 6.50 7.73 19.49
N ALA A 138 6.21 6.76 18.64
CA ALA A 138 5.30 5.67 18.96
C ALA A 138 5.97 4.66 19.90
N GLU A 139 5.18 3.84 20.59
CA GLU A 139 5.69 2.85 21.56
C GLU A 139 6.63 1.84 20.89
N TRP A 140 6.26 1.32 19.72
CA TRP A 140 7.10 0.40 18.94
C TRP A 140 8.44 1.01 18.47
N GLU A 141 8.58 2.36 18.47
CA GLU A 141 9.85 3.03 18.13
C GLU A 141 10.82 3.13 19.32
N VAL A 142 10.35 2.86 20.54
CA VAL A 142 11.15 2.98 21.77
C VAL A 142 11.26 1.68 22.55
N ASP A 143 10.30 0.76 22.37
CA ASP A 143 10.28 -0.54 23.00
C ASP A 143 10.75 -1.63 22.00
N PRO A 144 11.93 -2.25 22.21
CA PRO A 144 12.42 -3.32 21.35
C PRO A 144 11.57 -4.60 21.47
N ASP A 145 10.90 -4.83 22.60
CA ASP A 145 10.11 -6.03 22.88
C ASP A 145 8.61 -5.84 22.59
N TYR A 146 8.25 -4.73 21.93
CA TYR A 146 6.86 -4.34 21.65
C TYR A 146 6.01 -5.46 21.03
N CYS A 147 6.58 -6.28 20.13
CA CYS A 147 5.81 -7.36 19.51
C CYS A 147 5.42 -8.48 20.51
N GLU A 148 6.14 -8.67 21.62
CA GLU A 148 5.77 -9.68 22.60
C GLU A 148 4.45 -9.35 23.32
N GLU A 149 4.16 -8.07 23.52
CA GLU A 149 2.84 -7.60 23.98
C GLU A 149 1.78 -7.75 22.88
N VAL A 150 2.12 -7.38 21.64
CA VAL A 150 1.19 -7.52 20.51
C VAL A 150 0.78 -8.98 20.31
N LYS A 151 1.70 -9.93 20.40
CA LYS A 151 1.46 -11.39 20.31
C LYS A 151 0.51 -11.91 21.40
N GLN A 152 0.26 -11.15 22.47
CA GLN A 152 -0.67 -11.52 23.55
C GLN A 152 -2.00 -10.75 23.46
N THR A 153 -2.13 -9.83 22.50
CA THR A 153 -3.27 -8.94 22.38
C THR A 153 -4.23 -9.42 21.28
N PRO A 154 -5.52 -9.65 21.58
CA PRO A 154 -6.49 -9.93 20.54
C PRO A 154 -6.59 -8.79 19.51
N PRO A 155 -6.70 -9.06 18.21
CA PRO A 155 -6.85 -10.37 17.56
C PRO A 155 -5.54 -10.99 17.05
N TYR A 156 -4.38 -10.59 17.58
CA TYR A 156 -3.05 -11.00 17.10
C TYR A 156 -2.48 -12.22 17.84
N ASP A 157 -3.10 -12.59 18.96
CA ASP A 157 -2.78 -13.72 19.82
C ASP A 157 -3.19 -15.08 19.25
N SER A 158 -3.98 -15.07 18.18
CA SER A 158 -4.54 -16.27 17.56
C SER A 158 -4.80 -16.06 16.06
N GLY A 159 -4.95 -17.18 15.34
CA GLY A 159 -5.26 -17.16 13.92
C GLY A 159 -4.12 -16.62 13.05
N THR A 160 -4.48 -16.04 11.90
CA THR A 160 -3.51 -15.60 10.89
C THR A 160 -3.18 -14.11 10.94
N ARG A 161 -3.82 -13.34 11.83
CA ARG A 161 -3.82 -11.88 11.76
C ARG A 161 -2.43 -11.27 11.92
N LEU A 162 -1.62 -11.78 12.85
CA LEU A 162 -0.24 -11.31 13.01
C LEU A 162 0.55 -11.51 11.71
N LEU A 163 0.42 -12.69 11.09
CA LEU A 163 1.07 -12.98 9.81
C LEU A 163 0.51 -12.09 8.69
N ASP A 164 -0.79 -11.75 8.68
CA ASP A 164 -1.37 -10.81 7.71
C ASP A 164 -0.73 -9.42 7.81
N ILE A 165 -0.42 -8.97 9.03
CA ILE A 165 0.36 -7.74 9.23
C ILE A 165 1.78 -7.89 8.68
N MET A 166 2.42 -9.05 8.84
CA MET A 166 3.77 -9.29 8.30
C MET A 166 3.78 -9.25 6.75
N ASP A 167 2.79 -9.84 6.08
CA ASP A 167 2.66 -9.71 4.62
C ASP A 167 2.47 -8.25 4.19
N MET A 168 1.61 -7.51 4.91
CA MET A 168 1.35 -6.10 4.64
C MET A 168 2.56 -5.22 4.93
N THR A 169 3.37 -5.54 5.96
CA THR A 169 4.59 -4.80 6.27
C THR A 169 5.66 -4.98 5.20
N VAL A 170 5.78 -6.20 4.65
CA VAL A 170 6.63 -6.47 3.48
C VAL A 170 6.13 -5.69 2.27
N PHE A 171 4.82 -5.74 2.01
CA PHE A 171 4.19 -5.01 0.91
C PHE A 171 4.49 -3.50 0.99
N ASP A 172 4.18 -2.88 2.13
CA ASP A 172 4.38 -1.46 2.40
C ASP A 172 5.87 -1.07 2.32
N PHE A 173 6.79 -1.91 2.81
CA PHE A 173 8.22 -1.63 2.71
C PHE A 173 8.73 -1.61 1.27
N LEU A 174 8.31 -2.57 0.44
CA LEU A 174 8.73 -2.65 -0.97
C LEU A 174 8.34 -1.40 -1.76
N MET A 175 7.16 -0.84 -1.48
CA MET A 175 6.70 0.43 -2.07
C MET A 175 7.19 1.68 -1.31
N GLY A 176 7.62 1.55 -0.06
CA GLY A 176 8.00 2.67 0.81
C GLY A 176 6.81 3.41 1.42
N ASN A 177 5.67 2.74 1.60
CA ASN A 177 4.47 3.32 2.21
C ASN A 177 4.58 3.35 3.73
N MET A 178 4.66 4.56 4.29
CA MET A 178 4.78 4.77 5.73
C MET A 178 3.43 4.97 6.43
N ASP A 179 2.33 5.07 5.69
CA ASP A 179 1.06 5.62 6.19
C ASP A 179 0.03 4.56 6.61
N ARG A 180 0.49 3.34 6.94
CA ARG A 180 -0.36 2.21 7.34
C ARG A 180 -0.89 2.33 8.78
N HIS A 181 -1.67 3.37 9.07
CA HIS A 181 -2.21 3.59 10.41
C HIS A 181 -3.40 2.70 10.79
N HIS A 182 -4.10 2.19 9.79
CA HIS A 182 -5.30 1.37 9.93
C HIS A 182 -5.27 0.29 8.85
N TYR A 183 -6.08 -0.73 9.06
CA TYR A 183 -6.37 -1.73 8.06
C TYR A 183 -7.84 -2.14 8.12
N GLU A 184 -8.36 -2.68 7.02
CA GLU A 184 -9.74 -3.13 6.93
C GLU A 184 -9.85 -4.63 6.74
N THR A 185 -10.97 -5.18 7.20
CA THR A 185 -11.35 -6.59 7.04
C THR A 185 -12.84 -6.68 6.76
N PHE A 186 -13.30 -7.76 6.13
CA PHE A 186 -14.73 -8.03 6.00
C PHE A 186 -15.28 -8.62 7.31
N GLU A 187 -16.19 -7.88 7.95
CA GLU A 187 -16.71 -8.20 9.30
C GLU A 187 -17.38 -9.58 9.33
N LYS A 188 -18.02 -9.98 8.22
CA LYS A 188 -18.74 -11.26 8.07
C LYS A 188 -17.89 -12.48 8.40
N PHE A 189 -16.58 -12.43 8.22
CA PHE A 189 -15.67 -13.56 8.42
C PHE A 189 -14.96 -13.55 9.78
N GLY A 190 -15.26 -12.56 10.65
CA GLY A 190 -14.67 -12.49 11.98
C GLY A 190 -13.16 -12.21 11.95
N ASN A 191 -12.40 -12.90 12.80
CA ASN A 191 -10.94 -12.72 12.88
C ASN A 191 -10.17 -13.50 11.81
N GLU A 192 -10.70 -14.65 11.38
CA GLU A 192 -10.13 -15.53 10.34
C GLU A 192 -10.45 -14.99 8.93
N THR A 193 -9.87 -13.84 8.62
CA THR A 193 -10.03 -13.15 7.34
C THR A 193 -8.73 -12.43 6.99
N PHE A 194 -8.52 -12.23 5.69
CA PHE A 194 -7.42 -11.43 5.19
C PHE A 194 -7.62 -9.94 5.46
N ILE A 195 -6.51 -9.20 5.45
CA ILE A 195 -6.47 -7.75 5.50
C ILE A 195 -6.61 -7.19 4.08
N ILE A 196 -7.50 -6.23 3.87
CA ILE A 196 -7.65 -5.54 2.59
C ILE A 196 -6.55 -4.47 2.48
N HIS A 197 -5.74 -4.53 1.43
CA HIS A 197 -4.63 -3.60 1.19
C HIS A 197 -5.15 -2.33 0.47
N LEU A 198 -5.68 -1.38 1.24
CA LEU A 198 -6.20 -0.08 0.76
C LEU A 198 -5.18 1.06 0.92
N ASP A 199 -5.52 2.30 0.55
CA ASP A 199 -4.74 3.52 0.86
C ASP A 199 -3.24 3.39 0.55
N ASN A 200 -2.91 3.10 -0.70
CA ASN A 200 -1.55 2.87 -1.18
C ASN A 200 -0.95 4.11 -1.85
N GLY A 201 -1.70 5.21 -1.93
CA GLY A 201 -1.33 6.46 -2.59
C GLY A 201 -0.02 7.09 -2.09
N ARG A 202 0.41 6.82 -0.85
CA ARG A 202 1.69 7.28 -0.30
C ARG A 202 2.87 6.32 -0.52
N GLY A 203 2.67 5.30 -1.36
CA GLY A 203 3.74 4.48 -1.90
C GLY A 203 4.56 5.22 -2.96
N PHE A 204 5.73 4.67 -3.26
CA PHE A 204 6.61 5.12 -4.34
C PHE A 204 6.93 6.62 -4.28
N GLY A 205 7.02 7.19 -3.07
CA GLY A 205 7.45 8.57 -2.86
C GLY A 205 8.95 8.77 -3.02
N LYS A 206 9.76 7.77 -2.66
CA LYS A 206 11.22 7.84 -2.76
C LYS A 206 11.78 6.55 -3.35
N HIS A 207 12.62 6.66 -4.37
CA HIS A 207 13.38 5.53 -4.91
C HIS A 207 14.84 5.52 -4.40
N SER A 208 15.36 6.68 -4.01
CA SER A 208 16.72 6.84 -3.51
C SER A 208 16.87 6.53 -2.02
N HIS A 209 15.76 6.33 -1.31
CA HIS A 209 15.72 6.02 0.13
C HIS A 209 14.89 4.77 0.41
N ASP A 210 15.35 3.94 1.34
CA ASP A 210 14.62 2.78 1.85
C ASP A 210 14.23 3.03 3.31
N GLU A 211 12.93 3.11 3.58
CA GLU A 211 12.45 3.42 4.91
C GLU A 211 12.41 2.15 5.78
N VAL A 212 13.55 1.83 6.39
CA VAL A 212 13.72 0.64 7.24
C VAL A 212 12.76 0.60 8.43
N SER A 213 12.23 1.75 8.88
CA SER A 213 11.25 1.78 9.97
C SER A 213 9.93 1.04 9.62
N ILE A 214 9.63 0.82 8.33
CA ILE A 214 8.47 0.01 7.89
C ILE A 214 8.71 -1.49 8.15
N LEU A 215 9.96 -1.96 8.24
CA LEU A 215 10.28 -3.36 8.54
C LEU A 215 10.31 -3.70 10.04
N VAL A 216 10.15 -2.71 10.91
CA VAL A 216 10.19 -2.92 12.37
C VAL A 216 9.22 -4.01 12.85
N PRO A 217 7.97 -4.14 12.33
CA PRO A 217 7.10 -5.25 12.71
C PRO A 217 7.72 -6.61 12.41
N LEU A 218 8.38 -6.75 11.25
CA LEU A 218 9.03 -8.01 10.85
C LEU A 218 10.24 -8.32 11.72
N THR A 219 11.07 -7.32 12.04
CA THR A 219 12.26 -7.49 12.89
C THR A 219 11.89 -7.80 14.35
N GLN A 220 10.81 -7.20 14.87
CA GLN A 220 10.37 -7.43 16.26
C GLN A 220 9.63 -8.76 16.41
N CYS A 221 8.74 -9.08 15.46
CA CYS A 221 7.92 -10.28 15.59
C CYS A 221 8.65 -11.54 15.16
N CYS A 222 9.57 -11.43 14.19
CA CYS A 222 10.26 -12.55 13.54
C CYS A 222 9.32 -13.68 13.15
N ARG A 223 8.22 -13.36 12.45
CA ARG A 223 7.23 -14.32 11.93
C ARG A 223 6.89 -13.98 10.49
N ILE A 224 6.71 -14.98 9.63
CA ILE A 224 6.24 -14.81 8.25
C ILE A 224 5.59 -16.09 7.73
N ARG A 225 4.68 -15.98 6.75
CA ARG A 225 4.17 -17.14 6.01
C ARG A 225 5.26 -17.76 5.13
N LYS A 226 5.27 -19.09 5.05
CA LYS A 226 6.14 -19.85 4.14
C LYS A 226 5.88 -19.50 2.69
N SER A 227 4.62 -19.35 2.29
CA SER A 227 4.23 -18.89 0.95
C SER A 227 4.94 -17.56 0.58
N THR A 228 4.85 -16.55 1.45
CA THR A 228 5.49 -15.24 1.28
C THR A 228 7.01 -15.34 1.24
N HIS A 229 7.62 -16.09 2.18
CA HIS A 229 9.07 -16.25 2.23
C HIS A 229 9.62 -16.89 0.94
N LEU A 230 9.01 -17.98 0.48
CA LEU A 230 9.41 -18.64 -0.77
C LEU A 230 9.20 -17.74 -1.99
N ARG A 231 8.11 -16.95 -2.01
CA ARG A 231 7.86 -15.98 -3.08
C ARG A 231 8.94 -14.90 -3.14
N LEU A 232 9.35 -14.36 -1.99
CA LEU A 232 10.43 -13.36 -1.91
C LEU A 232 11.77 -13.94 -2.37
N GLN A 233 12.10 -15.17 -1.95
CA GLN A 233 13.32 -15.86 -2.41
C GLN A 233 13.33 -16.07 -3.93
N LEU A 234 12.18 -16.42 -4.51
CA LEU A 234 12.02 -16.52 -5.97
C LEU A 234 12.25 -15.17 -6.65
N LEU A 235 11.61 -14.11 -6.15
CA LEU A 235 11.70 -12.74 -6.70
C LEU A 235 13.09 -12.10 -6.56
N ALA A 236 13.97 -12.67 -5.75
CA ALA A 236 15.36 -12.25 -5.63
C ALA A 236 16.29 -12.88 -6.69
N LYS A 237 15.84 -13.94 -7.39
CA LYS A 237 16.61 -14.59 -8.45
C LYS A 237 16.62 -13.73 -9.71
N GLU A 238 17.76 -13.70 -10.41
CA GLU A 238 17.97 -12.90 -11.62
C GLU A 238 16.88 -13.11 -12.70
N GLU A 239 16.43 -14.35 -12.88
CA GLU A 239 15.40 -14.74 -13.86
C GLU A 239 13.99 -14.25 -13.51
N PHE A 240 13.73 -13.96 -12.24
CA PHE A 240 12.39 -13.64 -11.71
C PHE A 240 12.36 -12.33 -10.94
N LYS A 241 13.36 -11.45 -11.17
CA LYS A 241 13.48 -10.17 -10.48
C LYS A 241 12.16 -9.43 -10.43
N LEU A 242 11.84 -8.89 -9.24
CA LEU A 242 10.60 -8.14 -9.02
C LEU A 242 10.49 -6.96 -9.99
N SER A 243 11.58 -6.26 -10.28
CA SER A 243 11.62 -5.17 -11.26
C SER A 243 11.16 -5.59 -12.67
N LEU A 244 11.59 -6.77 -13.14
CA LEU A 244 11.23 -7.29 -14.46
C LEU A 244 9.74 -7.61 -14.54
N LEU A 245 9.23 -8.33 -13.53
CA LEU A 245 7.82 -8.72 -13.47
C LEU A 245 6.90 -7.50 -13.31
N MET A 246 7.31 -6.52 -12.49
CA MET A 246 6.59 -5.25 -12.36
C MET A 246 6.55 -4.49 -13.68
N SER A 247 7.68 -4.38 -14.36
CA SER A 247 7.76 -3.71 -15.67
C SER A 247 6.82 -4.36 -16.69
N GLU A 248 6.87 -5.69 -16.84
CA GLU A 248 6.00 -6.42 -17.75
C GLU A 248 4.52 -6.26 -17.40
N SER A 249 4.20 -6.32 -16.10
CA SER A 249 2.82 -6.22 -15.60
C SER A 249 2.24 -4.81 -15.84
N LEU A 250 3.03 -3.76 -15.60
CA LEU A 250 2.60 -2.36 -15.69
C LEU A 250 2.49 -1.83 -17.11
N VAL A 251 3.22 -2.40 -18.09
CA VAL A 251 3.18 -1.97 -19.50
C VAL A 251 1.78 -2.05 -20.10
N ARG A 252 0.91 -2.91 -19.56
CA ARG A 252 -0.48 -3.07 -20.02
C ARG A 252 -1.42 -1.95 -19.56
N ASP A 253 -1.02 -1.14 -18.59
CA ASP A 253 -1.81 -0.02 -18.11
C ASP A 253 -1.75 1.16 -19.10
N ARG A 254 -2.85 1.92 -19.20
CA ARG A 254 -2.96 3.05 -20.13
C ARG A 254 -2.08 4.23 -19.74
N LEU A 255 -1.67 4.33 -18.48
CA LEU A 255 -0.75 5.36 -17.99
C LEU A 255 0.71 4.92 -18.03
N SER A 256 1.04 3.91 -18.82
CA SER A 256 2.43 3.46 -19.01
C SER A 256 3.29 4.61 -19.57
N PRO A 257 4.46 4.92 -18.97
CA PRO A 257 5.05 4.25 -17.80
C PRO A 257 4.40 4.64 -16.46
N VAL A 258 3.95 3.64 -15.68
CA VAL A 258 3.35 3.86 -14.34
C VAL A 258 4.43 4.17 -13.29
N LEU A 259 5.56 3.45 -13.34
CA LEU A 259 6.74 3.67 -12.51
C LEU A 259 7.97 3.90 -13.40
N ILE A 260 8.87 4.78 -12.96
CA ILE A 260 10.18 4.95 -13.59
C ILE A 260 11.16 3.84 -13.19
N GLN A 261 12.22 3.67 -13.98
CA GLN A 261 13.21 2.61 -13.80
C GLN A 261 13.85 2.60 -12.40
N GLN A 262 14.05 3.78 -11.80
CA GLN A 262 14.66 3.94 -10.49
C GLN A 262 13.81 3.30 -9.39
N HIS A 263 12.47 3.44 -9.45
CA HIS A 263 11.58 2.76 -8.50
C HIS A 263 11.62 1.25 -8.68
N LEU A 264 11.65 0.74 -9.92
CA LEU A 264 11.77 -0.69 -10.18
C LEU A 264 13.08 -1.26 -9.58
N GLN A 265 14.20 -0.57 -9.75
CA GLN A 265 15.48 -0.96 -9.16
C GLN A 265 15.48 -0.89 -7.62
N ALA A 266 14.80 0.11 -7.04
CA ALA A 266 14.64 0.21 -5.60
C ALA A 266 13.90 -0.99 -5.02
N MET A 267 12.89 -1.51 -5.73
CA MET A 267 12.15 -2.71 -5.30
C MET A 267 13.06 -3.94 -5.22
N ASP A 268 13.93 -4.18 -6.20
CA ASP A 268 14.89 -5.30 -6.15
C ASP A 268 15.85 -5.17 -4.96
N ARG A 269 16.30 -3.93 -4.66
CA ARG A 269 17.13 -3.66 -3.48
C ARG A 269 16.37 -3.95 -2.18
N ARG A 270 15.12 -3.52 -2.09
CA ARG A 270 14.26 -3.73 -0.91
C ARG A 270 13.91 -5.20 -0.69
N VAL A 271 13.66 -5.99 -1.74
CA VAL A 271 13.45 -7.46 -1.61
C VAL A 271 14.63 -8.11 -0.90
N ARG A 272 15.86 -7.75 -1.26
CA ARG A 272 17.06 -8.29 -0.60
C ARG A 272 17.14 -7.88 0.87
N GLN A 273 16.76 -6.65 1.22
CA GLN A 273 16.72 -6.21 2.62
C GLN A 273 15.68 -6.99 3.44
N VAL A 274 14.51 -7.28 2.88
CA VAL A 274 13.50 -8.14 3.54
C VAL A 274 14.09 -9.53 3.80
N LEU A 275 14.75 -10.13 2.81
CA LEU A 275 15.37 -11.45 2.95
C LEU A 275 16.51 -11.45 3.99
N ASN A 276 17.30 -10.38 4.07
CA ASN A 276 18.33 -10.25 5.10
C ASN A 276 17.70 -10.20 6.51
N VAL A 277 16.66 -9.39 6.71
CA VAL A 277 15.92 -9.34 7.99
C VAL A 277 15.38 -10.72 8.37
N LEU A 278 14.83 -11.47 7.41
CA LEU A 278 14.36 -12.83 7.65
C LEU A 278 15.48 -13.80 7.98
N SER A 279 16.65 -13.68 7.32
CA SER A 279 17.83 -14.49 7.62
C SER A 279 18.28 -14.26 9.06
N ASP A 280 18.40 -12.99 9.49
CA ASP A 280 18.79 -12.63 10.85
C ASP A 280 17.80 -13.18 11.89
N CYS A 281 16.49 -13.09 11.61
CA CYS A 281 15.45 -13.70 12.45
C CYS A 281 15.59 -15.23 12.52
N VAL A 282 15.85 -15.90 11.40
CA VAL A 282 15.99 -17.37 11.34
C VAL A 282 17.24 -17.83 12.08
N GLU A 283 18.34 -17.10 11.99
CA GLU A 283 19.57 -17.39 12.72
C GLU A 283 19.38 -17.24 14.24
N LYS A 284 18.57 -16.27 14.67
CA LYS A 284 18.32 -15.98 16.08
C LYS A 284 17.27 -16.90 16.72
N GLU A 285 16.12 -17.06 16.07
CA GLU A 285 14.93 -17.71 16.66
C GLU A 285 14.65 -19.12 16.10
N GLY A 286 15.33 -19.49 15.00
CA GLY A 286 15.17 -20.78 14.33
C GLY A 286 14.08 -20.80 13.24
N TYR A 287 14.34 -21.54 12.16
CA TYR A 287 13.48 -21.55 10.96
C TYR A 287 12.02 -21.91 11.24
N SER A 288 11.77 -22.93 12.06
CA SER A 288 10.41 -23.40 12.36
C SER A 288 9.60 -22.41 13.21
N TYR A 289 10.26 -21.55 13.97
CA TYR A 289 9.58 -20.48 14.70
C TYR A 289 9.22 -19.34 13.75
N VAL A 290 10.18 -18.92 12.93
CA VAL A 290 10.03 -17.75 12.05
C VAL A 290 9.08 -18.01 10.89
N VAL A 291 9.14 -19.17 10.28
CA VAL A 291 8.42 -19.50 9.05
C VAL A 291 7.24 -20.41 9.34
N GLU A 292 6.04 -19.83 9.36
CA GLU A 292 4.79 -20.58 9.53
C GLU A 292 4.43 -21.31 8.24
N ASP A 293 4.23 -22.64 8.29
CA ASP A 293 3.87 -23.43 7.13
C ASP A 293 2.37 -23.33 6.83
N ASP A 294 2.01 -22.39 5.96
CA ASP A 294 0.65 -22.18 5.45
C ASP A 294 0.34 -22.96 4.16
N LEU A 295 1.28 -23.78 3.67
CA LEU A 295 1.12 -24.57 2.44
C LEU A 295 0.56 -25.97 2.72
N GLN A 296 0.67 -26.44 3.96
CA GLN A 296 0.03 -27.67 4.39
C GLN A 296 -1.41 -27.32 4.78
N GLY A 297 -2.39 -27.92 4.09
CA GLY A 297 -3.80 -27.78 4.46
C GLY A 297 -4.05 -28.19 5.93
N PRO A 298 -5.20 -27.82 6.52
CA PRO A 298 -5.48 -28.10 7.92
C PRO A 298 -5.23 -29.58 8.23
N ALA A 299 -4.44 -29.83 9.27
CA ALA A 299 -4.14 -31.19 9.71
C ALA A 299 -5.45 -31.97 9.88
N PRO A 300 -5.55 -33.21 9.36
CA PRO A 300 -6.74 -34.01 9.56
C PRO A 300 -6.98 -34.17 11.08
N PRO A 301 -8.25 -34.12 11.53
CA PRO A 301 -8.55 -34.25 12.95
C PRO A 301 -7.98 -35.57 13.49
N PRO A 302 -7.51 -35.59 14.74
CA PRO A 302 -6.97 -36.81 15.34
C PRO A 302 -8.03 -37.92 15.25
N ARG A 303 -7.64 -39.06 14.68
CA ARG A 303 -8.48 -40.26 14.67
C ARG A 303 -8.77 -40.63 16.13
N GLN A 304 -10.02 -40.50 16.56
CA GLN A 304 -10.48 -41.09 17.81
C GLN A 304 -10.22 -42.60 17.71
N ARG A 305 -9.38 -43.12 18.62
CA ARG A 305 -9.19 -44.55 18.84
C ARG A 305 -10.18 -45.02 19.88
#